data_AF-A0A970IQ24-F1
#
_entry.id   AF-A0A970IQ24-F1
#
_cell.length_a   1.000
_cell.length_b   1.000
_cell.length_c   1.000
_cell.angle_alpha   90.00
_cell.angle_beta   90.00
_cell.angle_gamma   90.00
#
_symmetry.space_group_name_H-M   'P 1'
#
loop_
_entity.id
_entity.type
_entity.pdbx_description
1 polymer ?
#
loop_
_entity_poly.entity_id
_entity_poly.type
_entity_poly.pdbx_seq_one_letter_code
_entity_poly.pdbx_strand_id
1 'polypeptide(L)'
;MKRVVSVSIGSSQRDHKVELNFRGEDIIIERIGTNGNIQKAIEIIKELDGKIDAFGMGGIDVFIRTSDKKYIIKDSLPIKDAARITPMVDGSGLKASMEKELPKFIDENIMRLKGKKVFILTAVDRYGMAVGFEEMGCQLIIGDVMISLGLNIPIYSLKRLEKIASIAAPIVCRLPFEMLYPTGKAQNEGESSSGKTDKYFHEADIIAGDFHYIKRHLPSDTKGKILVTNTVTEGDVQWLRDKNIKTLITTTPDLSGRSFGCNVIEALAVAMIGKNPDDISGEDYLKFLNEIDFKPRVVEFKEKADEYDDSLSL
;
A
#
# COMPACT_ATOMS: atom_id res chain seq x y z
N MET A 1 6.96 -6.34 27.27
CA MET A 1 5.77 -6.20 26.40
C MET A 1 5.88 -4.91 25.65
N LYS A 2 6.10 -5.00 24.34
CA LYS A 2 6.16 -3.84 23.45
C LYS A 2 4.77 -3.46 22.94
N ARG A 3 4.59 -2.18 22.61
CA ARG A 3 3.34 -1.67 22.04
C ARG A 3 3.63 -0.76 20.86
N VAL A 4 2.98 -1.05 19.74
CA VAL A 4 3.05 -0.28 18.51
C VAL A 4 1.64 0.18 18.15
N VAL A 5 1.48 1.48 17.90
CA VAL A 5 0.18 2.07 17.55
C VAL A 5 0.30 2.84 16.24
N SER A 6 -0.47 2.42 15.24
CA SER A 6 -0.68 3.20 14.02
C SER A 6 -1.87 4.13 14.21
N VAL A 7 -1.62 5.44 14.19
CA VAL A 7 -2.67 6.46 14.22
C VAL A 7 -2.93 6.88 12.78
N SER A 8 -4.14 6.62 12.30
CA SER A 8 -4.47 6.73 10.89
C SER A 8 -5.59 7.74 10.63
N ILE A 9 -5.40 8.64 9.66
CA ILE A 9 -6.50 9.49 9.16
C ILE A 9 -7.50 8.74 8.26
N GLY A 10 -7.28 7.44 8.01
CA GLY A 10 -8.22 6.60 7.29
C GLY A 10 -9.46 6.25 8.12
N SER A 11 -10.37 5.48 7.50
CA SER A 11 -11.56 4.97 8.16
C SER A 11 -11.24 4.15 9.43
N SER A 12 -12.06 4.34 10.47
CA SER A 12 -12.07 3.58 11.72
C SER A 12 -12.72 2.20 11.59
N GLN A 13 -13.49 1.95 10.51
CA GLN A 13 -13.97 0.61 10.17
C GLN A 13 -12.82 -0.37 9.91
N ARG A 14 -11.63 0.18 9.70
CA ARG A 14 -10.39 -0.54 9.49
C ARG A 14 -9.55 -0.63 10.78
N ASP A 15 -10.11 -0.39 11.95
CA ASP A 15 -9.38 -0.52 13.20
C ASP A 15 -9.18 -1.99 13.53
N HIS A 16 -8.01 -2.29 14.08
CA HIS A 16 -7.62 -3.66 14.35
C HIS A 16 -6.57 -3.69 15.45
N LYS A 17 -6.61 -4.73 16.28
CA LYS A 17 -5.67 -4.98 17.35
C LYS A 17 -5.28 -6.45 17.33
N VAL A 18 -3.99 -6.71 17.40
CA VAL A 18 -3.45 -8.06 17.54
C VAL A 18 -2.40 -8.10 18.63
N GLU A 19 -2.31 -9.23 19.29
CA GLU A 19 -1.25 -9.55 20.24
C GLU A 19 -0.44 -10.70 19.66
N LEU A 20 0.87 -10.52 19.57
CA LEU A 20 1.78 -11.47 18.96
C LEU A 20 2.94 -11.71 19.92
N ASN A 21 3.36 -12.96 20.08
CA ASN A 21 4.63 -13.26 20.72
C ASN A 21 5.70 -13.38 19.63
N PHE A 22 6.74 -12.56 19.73
CA PHE A 22 7.85 -12.56 18.80
C PHE A 22 9.15 -12.84 19.53
N ARG A 23 9.72 -14.04 19.31
CA ARG A 23 10.97 -14.50 19.95
C ARG A 23 10.98 -14.33 21.48
N GLY A 24 9.84 -14.55 22.12
CA GLY A 24 9.68 -14.39 23.57
C GLY A 24 9.35 -12.98 24.04
N GLU A 25 9.24 -11.99 23.13
CA GLU A 25 8.72 -10.66 23.43
C GLU A 25 7.24 -10.59 23.05
N ASP A 26 6.37 -10.29 24.01
CA ASP A 26 4.96 -10.02 23.73
C ASP A 26 4.80 -8.62 23.15
N ILE A 27 4.09 -8.51 22.02
CA ILE A 27 3.90 -7.27 21.28
C ILE A 27 2.42 -7.06 21.02
N ILE A 28 1.94 -5.85 21.34
CA ILE A 28 0.62 -5.38 20.96
C ILE A 28 0.76 -4.47 19.75
N ILE A 29 0.03 -4.77 18.67
CA ILE A 29 -0.05 -3.94 17.48
C ILE A 29 -1.49 -3.45 17.32
N GLU A 30 -1.66 -2.13 17.26
CA GLU A 30 -2.97 -1.48 17.15
C GLU A 30 -2.99 -0.51 15.97
N ARG A 31 -4.11 -0.47 15.24
CA ARG A 31 -4.42 0.60 14.29
C ARG A 31 -5.68 1.32 14.73
N ILE A 32 -5.60 2.63 14.87
CA ILE A 32 -6.69 3.53 15.29
C ILE A 32 -6.97 4.54 14.18
N GLY A 33 -8.20 4.54 13.69
CA GLY A 33 -8.67 5.40 12.60
C GLY A 33 -9.37 6.65 13.13
N THR A 34 -9.10 7.79 12.50
CA THR A 34 -9.70 9.08 12.88
C THR A 34 -10.68 9.63 11.85
N ASN A 35 -10.98 8.87 10.79
CA ASN A 35 -11.97 9.20 9.76
C ASN A 35 -11.74 10.58 9.10
N GLY A 36 -10.48 10.89 8.80
CA GLY A 36 -10.05 12.18 8.21
C GLY A 36 -9.74 13.27 9.25
N ASN A 37 -10.06 13.07 10.52
CA ASN A 37 -9.82 14.09 11.54
C ASN A 37 -8.35 14.11 12.00
N ILE A 38 -7.59 15.07 11.46
CA ILE A 38 -6.18 15.31 11.80
C ILE A 38 -6.01 15.72 13.26
N GLN A 39 -6.90 16.56 13.81
CA GLN A 39 -6.77 17.02 15.20
C GLN A 39 -6.95 15.86 16.19
N LYS A 40 -7.93 14.99 15.95
CA LYS A 40 -8.11 13.76 16.74
C LYS A 40 -6.88 12.86 16.65
N ALA A 41 -6.23 12.77 15.48
CA ALA A 41 -4.99 12.01 15.33
C ALA A 41 -3.87 12.60 16.21
N ILE A 42 -3.69 13.92 16.19
CA ILE A 42 -2.71 14.64 17.01
C ILE A 42 -2.99 14.45 18.50
N GLU A 43 -4.26 14.50 18.94
CA GLU A 43 -4.65 14.28 20.34
C GLU A 43 -4.24 12.87 20.82
N ILE A 44 -4.57 11.84 20.03
CA ILE A 44 -4.21 10.44 20.34
C ILE A 44 -2.68 10.28 20.40
N ILE A 45 -1.95 10.87 19.46
CA ILE A 45 -0.49 10.81 19.43
C ILE A 45 0.08 11.44 20.69
N LYS A 46 -0.33 12.67 21.05
CA LYS A 46 0.14 13.35 22.26
C LYS A 46 -0.18 12.58 23.54
N GLU A 47 -1.34 11.91 23.59
CA GLU A 47 -1.71 11.10 24.74
C GLU A 47 -0.79 9.89 24.92
N LEU A 48 -0.38 9.26 23.81
CA LEU A 48 0.41 8.03 23.79
C LEU A 48 1.93 8.28 23.71
N ASP A 49 2.37 9.49 23.39
CA ASP A 49 3.78 9.85 23.24
C ASP A 49 4.54 9.60 24.55
N GLY A 50 5.65 8.84 24.46
CA GLY A 50 6.43 8.37 25.60
C GLY A 50 5.83 7.18 26.36
N LYS A 51 4.67 6.64 25.95
CA LYS A 51 4.00 5.49 26.59
C LYS A 51 4.00 4.21 25.75
N ILE A 52 4.48 4.28 24.51
CA ILE A 52 4.56 3.15 23.57
C ILE A 52 5.93 3.14 22.88
N ASP A 53 6.28 2.03 22.24
CA ASP A 53 7.59 1.83 21.61
C ASP A 53 7.74 2.54 20.27
N ALA A 54 6.68 2.58 19.45
CA ALA A 54 6.71 3.25 18.15
C ALA A 54 5.31 3.61 17.62
N PHE A 55 5.25 4.69 16.85
CA PHE A 55 4.08 5.10 16.07
C PHE A 55 4.22 4.76 14.60
N GLY A 56 3.12 4.29 14.01
CA GLY A 56 2.91 4.32 12.56
C GLY A 56 2.01 5.51 12.18
N MET A 57 2.44 6.33 11.22
CA MET A 57 1.59 7.37 10.63
C MET A 57 0.76 6.73 9.50
N GLY A 58 -0.55 6.60 9.73
CA GLY A 58 -1.43 5.86 8.85
C GLY A 58 -2.30 6.74 7.94
N GLY A 59 -2.52 6.31 6.70
CA GLY A 59 -3.47 6.98 5.79
C GLY A 59 -2.97 8.29 5.19
N ILE A 60 -1.72 8.66 5.49
CA ILE A 60 -0.96 9.74 4.89
C ILE A 60 0.53 9.37 5.04
N ASP A 61 1.34 9.74 4.06
CA ASP A 61 2.80 9.60 4.11
C ASP A 61 3.44 10.93 4.51
N VAL A 62 4.65 10.91 5.07
CA VAL A 62 5.42 12.15 5.35
C VAL A 62 5.94 12.73 4.05
N PHE A 63 6.38 11.87 3.13
CA PHE A 63 6.86 12.29 1.83
C PHE A 63 6.50 11.28 0.75
N ILE A 64 6.29 11.78 -0.45
CA ILE A 64 6.40 10.95 -1.65
C ILE A 64 7.86 10.94 -2.12
N ARG A 65 8.30 9.81 -2.69
CA ARG A 65 9.71 9.60 -3.02
C ARG A 65 9.90 9.05 -4.43
N THR A 66 10.85 9.63 -5.14
CA THR A 66 11.46 9.07 -6.36
C THR A 66 12.89 8.62 -6.04
N SER A 67 13.62 8.08 -7.03
CA SER A 67 14.99 7.58 -6.82
C SER A 67 15.92 8.55 -6.07
N ASP A 68 15.86 9.84 -6.41
CA ASP A 68 16.79 10.87 -5.94
C ASP A 68 16.15 11.93 -5.02
N LYS A 69 14.82 11.98 -4.89
CA LYS A 69 14.12 13.10 -4.24
C LYS A 69 12.99 12.64 -3.33
N LYS A 70 12.84 13.36 -2.22
CA LYS A 70 11.71 13.28 -1.29
C LYS A 70 10.95 14.60 -1.31
N TYR A 71 9.63 14.53 -1.43
CA TYR A 71 8.75 15.70 -1.38
C TYR A 71 7.82 15.57 -0.19
N ILE A 72 7.98 16.46 0.78
CA ILE A 72 7.19 16.45 2.02
C ILE A 72 5.75 16.84 1.72
N ILE A 73 4.81 16.03 2.19
CA ILE A 73 3.38 16.35 2.17
C ILE A 73 3.11 17.33 3.32
N LYS A 74 2.62 18.53 3.02
CA LYS A 74 2.44 19.59 4.03
C LYS A 74 1.58 19.14 5.21
N ASP A 75 0.47 18.45 4.93
CA ASP A 75 -0.50 18.04 5.95
C ASP A 75 -0.01 16.89 6.85
N SER A 76 1.11 16.25 6.50
CA SER A 76 1.72 15.23 7.35
C SER A 76 2.48 15.81 8.53
N LEU A 77 3.02 17.02 8.39
CA LEU A 77 3.93 17.62 9.37
C LEU A 77 3.28 17.78 10.75
N PRO A 78 2.04 18.31 10.89
CA PRO A 78 1.40 18.42 12.19
C PRO A 78 1.23 17.08 12.92
N ILE A 79 1.03 15.99 12.18
CA ILE A 79 0.88 14.64 12.73
C ILE A 79 2.26 14.11 13.17
N LYS A 80 3.26 14.23 12.30
CA LYS A 80 4.65 13.85 12.60
C LYS A 80 5.17 14.58 13.85
N ASP A 81 5.00 15.89 13.89
CA ASP A 81 5.55 16.75 14.95
C ASP A 81 4.80 16.62 16.29
N ALA A 82 3.68 15.89 16.31
CA ALA A 82 2.94 15.58 17.53
C ALA A 82 3.63 14.52 18.39
N ALA A 83 4.40 13.60 17.79
CA ALA A 83 5.23 12.63 18.49
C ALA A 83 6.62 13.22 18.74
N ARG A 84 6.92 13.53 20.00
CA ARG A 84 8.17 14.19 20.40
C ARG A 84 9.16 13.24 21.05
N ILE A 85 8.67 12.18 21.69
CA ILE A 85 9.48 11.23 22.46
C ILE A 85 9.52 9.89 21.74
N THR A 86 8.36 9.33 21.43
CA THR A 86 8.23 8.03 20.76
C THR A 86 8.53 8.19 19.27
N PRO A 87 9.34 7.29 18.66
CA PRO A 87 9.65 7.34 17.25
C PRO A 87 8.38 7.18 16.39
N MET A 88 8.28 7.96 15.31
CA MET A 88 7.19 7.88 14.34
C MET A 88 7.72 7.62 12.93
N VAL A 89 7.11 6.65 12.26
CA VAL A 89 7.43 6.27 10.87
C VAL A 89 6.17 6.20 10.01
N ASP A 90 6.31 6.28 8.69
CA ASP A 90 5.19 6.35 7.74
C ASP A 90 5.13 5.17 6.75
N GLY A 91 6.02 4.19 6.90
CA GLY A 91 6.13 3.02 6.02
C GLY A 91 7.11 3.22 4.87
N SER A 92 7.63 4.43 4.65
CA SER A 92 8.45 4.76 3.49
C SER A 92 9.75 3.96 3.42
N GLY A 93 10.36 3.59 4.56
CA GLY A 93 11.53 2.73 4.59
C GLY A 93 11.26 1.32 4.10
N LEU A 94 10.08 0.76 4.41
CA LEU A 94 9.65 -0.55 3.88
C LEU A 94 9.17 -0.49 2.44
N LYS A 95 8.42 0.55 2.05
CA LYS A 95 8.05 0.77 0.64
C LYS A 95 9.28 0.89 -0.25
N ALA A 96 10.37 1.43 0.29
CA ALA A 96 11.64 1.58 -0.40
C ALA A 96 12.41 0.28 -0.62
N SER A 97 12.29 -0.66 0.31
CA SER A 97 13.13 -1.85 0.41
C SER A 97 12.31 -3.11 0.10
N MET A 98 11.38 -3.46 0.98
CA MET A 98 10.52 -4.65 0.87
C MET A 98 9.71 -4.68 -0.43
N GLU A 99 9.06 -3.59 -0.82
CA GLU A 99 8.24 -3.59 -2.04
C GLU A 99 9.09 -3.75 -3.32
N LYS A 100 10.38 -3.41 -3.27
CA LYS A 100 11.31 -3.65 -4.38
C LYS A 100 11.61 -5.14 -4.58
N GLU A 101 11.66 -5.91 -3.50
CA GLU A 101 11.89 -7.36 -3.54
C GLU A 101 10.64 -8.17 -3.91
N LEU A 102 9.44 -7.58 -3.77
CA LEU A 102 8.18 -8.29 -4.03
C LEU A 102 8.09 -8.84 -5.47
N PRO A 103 8.40 -8.08 -6.55
CA PRO A 103 8.42 -8.63 -7.90
C PRO A 103 9.35 -9.83 -8.07
N LYS A 104 10.51 -9.85 -7.40
CA LYS A 104 11.41 -11.02 -7.44
C LYS A 104 10.75 -12.24 -6.80
N PHE A 105 10.10 -12.08 -5.65
CA PHE A 105 9.32 -13.16 -5.03
C PHE A 105 8.25 -13.70 -5.98
N ILE A 106 7.53 -12.81 -6.70
CA ILE A 106 6.51 -13.21 -7.68
C ILE A 106 7.14 -14.00 -8.83
N ASP A 107 8.29 -13.53 -9.35
CA ASP A 107 9.01 -14.19 -10.45
C ASP A 107 9.45 -15.63 -10.09
N GLU A 108 9.92 -15.81 -8.85
CA GLU A 108 10.47 -17.08 -8.36
C GLU A 108 9.38 -18.08 -7.93
N ASN A 109 8.25 -17.61 -7.40
CA ASN A 109 7.29 -18.47 -6.70
C ASN A 109 5.91 -18.55 -7.35
N ILE A 110 5.54 -17.60 -8.23
CA ILE A 110 4.18 -17.49 -8.76
C ILE A 110 4.18 -17.56 -10.29
N MET A 111 4.91 -16.67 -10.95
CA MET A 111 4.98 -16.63 -12.41
C MET A 111 6.16 -15.83 -12.92
N ARG A 112 6.72 -16.25 -14.07
CA ARG A 112 7.77 -15.49 -14.75
C ARG A 112 7.25 -14.11 -15.18
N LEU A 113 7.98 -13.06 -14.79
CA LEU A 113 7.61 -11.66 -14.99
C LEU A 113 8.18 -11.03 -16.26
N LYS A 114 9.29 -11.55 -16.79
CA LYS A 114 9.95 -10.97 -17.98
C LYS A 114 8.96 -10.84 -19.14
N GLY A 115 8.81 -9.63 -19.67
CA GLY A 115 7.94 -9.29 -20.79
C GLY A 115 6.46 -9.10 -20.43
N LYS A 116 6.05 -9.28 -19.17
CA LYS A 116 4.68 -9.02 -18.71
C LYS A 116 4.40 -7.53 -18.62
N LYS A 117 3.16 -7.15 -18.91
CA LYS A 117 2.69 -5.77 -18.78
C LYS A 117 2.14 -5.54 -17.37
N VAL A 118 2.63 -4.51 -16.70
CA VAL A 118 2.22 -4.14 -15.34
C VAL A 118 1.63 -2.75 -15.37
N PHE A 119 0.35 -2.62 -15.02
CA PHE A 119 -0.28 -1.32 -14.82
C PHE A 119 -0.22 -0.92 -13.35
N ILE A 120 0.66 0.02 -13.02
CA ILE A 120 0.85 0.56 -11.68
C ILE A 120 0.05 1.85 -11.57
N LEU A 121 -1.05 1.85 -10.81
CA LEU A 121 -1.96 3.00 -10.75
C LEU A 121 -1.29 4.24 -10.11
N THR A 122 -0.50 4.04 -9.06
CA THR A 122 0.21 5.08 -8.31
C THR A 122 1.62 4.63 -7.98
N ALA A 123 2.54 4.81 -8.93
CA ALA A 123 3.93 4.39 -8.80
C ALA A 123 4.75 5.31 -7.90
N VAL A 124 4.39 6.58 -7.72
CA VAL A 124 5.14 7.51 -6.85
C VAL A 124 5.02 7.14 -5.37
N ASP A 125 3.84 6.70 -4.94
CA ASP A 125 3.61 6.15 -3.60
C ASP A 125 4.33 4.81 -3.41
N ARG A 126 4.45 4.01 -4.49
CA ARG A 126 4.96 2.64 -4.49
C ARG A 126 6.21 2.48 -5.35
N TYR A 127 7.12 3.44 -5.24
CA TYR A 127 8.24 3.55 -6.18
C TYR A 127 9.14 2.31 -6.14
N GLY A 128 9.34 1.71 -4.96
CA GLY A 128 10.08 0.44 -4.82
C GLY A 128 9.47 -0.69 -5.65
N MET A 129 8.15 -0.87 -5.58
CA MET A 129 7.42 -1.86 -6.38
C MET A 129 7.62 -1.64 -7.89
N ALA A 130 7.55 -0.39 -8.34
CA ALA A 130 7.73 -0.05 -9.74
C ALA A 130 9.15 -0.35 -10.23
N VAL A 131 10.17 -0.03 -9.41
CA VAL A 131 11.57 -0.41 -9.66
C VAL A 131 11.71 -1.93 -9.76
N GLY A 132 11.17 -2.68 -8.80
CA GLY A 132 11.28 -4.14 -8.81
C GLY A 132 10.68 -4.77 -10.07
N PHE A 133 9.54 -4.29 -10.56
CA PHE A 133 8.95 -4.78 -11.80
C PHE A 133 9.80 -4.42 -13.03
N GLU A 134 10.36 -3.22 -13.10
CA GLU A 134 11.28 -2.82 -14.17
C GLU A 134 12.54 -3.71 -14.19
N GLU A 135 13.13 -3.98 -13.01
CA GLU A 135 14.31 -4.84 -12.85
C GLU A 135 14.03 -6.30 -13.23
N MET A 136 12.81 -6.80 -13.00
CA MET A 136 12.37 -8.13 -13.45
C MET A 136 12.04 -8.20 -14.96
N GLY A 137 12.19 -7.07 -15.68
CA GLY A 137 11.99 -6.99 -17.12
C GLY A 137 10.53 -6.90 -17.54
N CYS A 138 9.65 -6.38 -16.67
CA CYS A 138 8.28 -6.06 -17.04
C CYS A 138 8.20 -4.78 -17.88
N GLN A 139 7.13 -4.67 -18.67
CA GLN A 139 6.73 -3.45 -19.36
C GLN A 139 5.79 -2.65 -18.45
N LEU A 140 6.24 -1.49 -17.98
CA LEU A 140 5.44 -0.67 -17.06
C LEU A 140 4.45 0.22 -17.81
N ILE A 141 3.24 0.30 -17.28
CA ILE A 141 2.25 1.35 -17.55
C ILE A 141 2.05 2.04 -16.21
N ILE A 142 2.39 3.32 -16.13
CA ILE A 142 2.38 4.09 -14.89
C ILE A 142 1.23 5.10 -14.95
N GLY A 143 0.35 5.00 -13.96
CA GLY A 143 -0.95 5.63 -13.88
C GLY A 143 -1.01 6.95 -13.13
N ASP A 144 0.08 7.42 -12.50
CA ASP A 144 0.04 8.55 -11.56
C ASP A 144 -0.65 9.80 -12.13
N VAL A 145 -0.41 10.13 -13.40
CA VAL A 145 -1.05 11.30 -14.05
C VAL A 145 -2.51 11.01 -14.42
N MET A 146 -2.83 9.77 -14.80
CA MET A 146 -4.18 9.36 -15.19
C MET A 146 -5.11 9.23 -13.99
N ILE A 147 -4.61 8.63 -12.90
CA ILE A 147 -5.36 8.28 -11.71
C ILE A 147 -5.38 9.45 -10.72
N SER A 148 -4.23 10.07 -10.44
CA SER A 148 -4.15 11.12 -9.43
C SER A 148 -4.52 12.51 -9.97
N LEU A 149 -4.27 12.79 -11.26
CA LEU A 149 -4.57 14.11 -11.87
C LEU A 149 -5.74 14.08 -12.86
N GLY A 150 -6.28 12.90 -13.20
CA GLY A 150 -7.39 12.77 -14.16
C GLY A 150 -7.01 13.08 -15.62
N LEU A 151 -5.72 13.21 -15.93
CA LEU A 151 -5.22 13.54 -17.27
C LEU A 151 -4.80 12.25 -17.98
N ASN A 152 -5.37 11.96 -19.15
CA ASN A 152 -5.15 10.70 -19.88
C ASN A 152 -3.76 10.64 -20.57
N ILE A 153 -2.69 10.67 -19.78
CA ILE A 153 -1.29 10.68 -20.22
C ILE A 153 -0.59 9.47 -19.56
N PRO A 154 -0.42 8.35 -20.29
CA PRO A 154 0.31 7.20 -19.77
C PRO A 154 1.82 7.49 -19.70
N ILE A 155 2.46 6.92 -18.69
CA ILE A 155 3.91 6.95 -18.52
C ILE A 155 4.44 5.51 -18.64
N TYR A 156 5.52 5.31 -19.38
CA TYR A 156 6.06 3.95 -19.65
C TYR A 156 7.49 3.74 -19.16
N SER A 157 8.02 4.68 -18.36
CA SER A 157 9.35 4.54 -17.76
C SER A 157 9.49 5.34 -16.47
N LEU A 158 10.27 4.82 -15.53
CA LEU A 158 10.55 5.48 -14.26
C LEU A 158 11.23 6.84 -14.45
N LYS A 159 12.17 6.93 -15.39
CA LYS A 159 12.84 8.20 -15.74
C LYS A 159 11.87 9.30 -16.15
N ARG A 160 10.79 8.95 -16.86
CA ARG A 160 9.76 9.94 -17.25
C ARG A 160 8.88 10.30 -16.07
N LEU A 161 8.54 9.34 -15.21
CA LEU A 161 7.81 9.59 -13.97
C LEU A 161 8.58 10.57 -13.09
N GLU A 162 9.88 10.36 -12.88
CA GLU A 162 10.77 11.20 -12.08
C GLU A 162 10.78 12.66 -12.56
N LYS A 163 10.88 12.87 -13.88
CA LYS A 163 10.83 14.22 -14.46
C LYS A 163 9.50 14.90 -14.18
N ILE A 164 8.39 14.19 -14.36
CA ILE A 164 7.05 14.72 -14.09
C ILE A 164 6.88 15.03 -12.60
N ALA A 165 7.25 14.09 -11.72
CA ALA A 165 7.22 14.27 -10.28
C ALA A 165 8.06 15.49 -9.85
N SER A 166 9.22 15.72 -10.48
CA SER A 166 10.07 16.86 -10.16
C SER A 166 9.44 18.23 -10.39
N ILE A 167 8.45 18.29 -11.27
CA ILE A 167 7.71 19.50 -11.61
C ILE A 167 6.41 19.55 -10.79
N ALA A 168 5.67 18.45 -10.73
CA ALA A 168 4.35 18.40 -10.13
C ALA A 168 4.39 18.30 -8.60
N ALA A 169 5.27 17.46 -8.02
CA ALA A 169 5.30 17.16 -6.59
C ALA A 169 5.46 18.39 -5.69
N PRO A 170 6.31 19.40 -6.00
CA PRO A 170 6.42 20.62 -5.19
C PRO A 170 5.11 21.41 -5.04
N ILE A 171 4.22 21.29 -6.02
CA ILE A 171 2.91 21.96 -6.04
C ILE A 171 1.88 21.05 -5.34
N VAL A 172 1.79 19.80 -5.80
CA VAL A 172 0.80 18.82 -5.34
C VAL A 172 0.92 18.58 -3.83
N CYS A 173 2.14 18.43 -3.30
CA CYS A 173 2.35 18.18 -1.86
C CYS A 173 1.98 19.36 -0.95
N ARG A 174 1.62 20.52 -1.51
CA ARG A 174 1.16 21.71 -0.76
C ARG A 174 -0.36 21.87 -0.78
N LEU A 175 -1.07 21.10 -1.61
CA LEU A 175 -2.53 21.08 -1.65
C LEU A 175 -3.10 20.30 -0.44
N PRO A 176 -4.36 20.56 -0.05
CA PRO A 176 -5.04 19.77 0.98
C PRO A 176 -5.00 18.27 0.63
N PHE A 177 -4.62 17.43 1.60
CA PHE A 177 -4.39 16.01 1.35
C PHE A 177 -5.64 15.26 0.86
N GLU A 178 -6.83 15.68 1.25
CA GLU A 178 -8.11 15.12 0.78
C GLU A 178 -8.29 15.24 -0.75
N MET A 179 -7.62 16.20 -1.40
CA MET A 179 -7.61 16.31 -2.87
C MET A 179 -6.64 15.33 -3.54
N LEU A 180 -5.68 14.81 -2.79
CA LEU A 180 -4.58 13.97 -3.29
C LEU A 180 -4.85 12.49 -3.11
N TYR A 181 -5.69 12.12 -2.14
CA TYR A 181 -5.90 10.75 -1.75
C TYR A 181 -7.28 10.53 -1.11
N PRO A 182 -7.98 9.43 -1.41
CA PRO A 182 -9.24 9.09 -0.74
C PRO A 182 -9.04 8.83 0.76
N THR A 183 -9.59 9.69 1.61
CA THR A 183 -9.57 9.55 3.08
C THR A 183 -10.98 9.42 3.66
N GLY A 184 -11.07 8.85 4.86
CA GLY A 184 -12.34 8.75 5.60
C GLY A 184 -13.47 8.11 4.80
N LYS A 185 -14.56 8.85 4.57
CA LYS A 185 -15.77 8.37 3.89
C LYS A 185 -15.57 8.10 2.39
N ALA A 186 -14.70 8.85 1.72
CA ALA A 186 -14.40 8.65 0.30
C ALA A 186 -13.74 7.28 0.02
N GLN A 187 -13.19 6.60 1.04
CA GLN A 187 -12.68 5.23 0.93
C GLN A 187 -13.80 4.19 0.74
N ASN A 188 -15.04 4.55 1.04
CA ASN A 188 -16.22 3.70 0.94
C ASN A 188 -17.11 4.05 -0.27
N GLU A 189 -16.79 5.13 -0.98
CA GLU A 189 -17.55 5.59 -2.15
C GLU A 189 -17.03 4.86 -3.39
N GLY A 190 -17.83 3.92 -3.90
CA GLY A 190 -17.57 3.19 -5.14
C GLY A 190 -17.88 4.06 -6.36
N GLU A 191 -17.14 5.15 -6.57
CA GLU A 191 -17.29 5.95 -7.78
C GLU A 191 -16.38 5.43 -8.87
N SER A 192 -16.92 4.56 -9.74
CA SER A 192 -16.22 4.11 -10.94
C SER A 192 -16.07 5.28 -11.91
N SER A 193 -14.85 5.78 -12.07
CA SER A 193 -14.47 6.63 -13.21
C SER A 193 -14.30 5.79 -14.49
N SER A 194 -15.23 4.86 -14.71
CA SER A 194 -15.18 3.85 -15.77
C SER A 194 -15.08 4.53 -17.14
N GLY A 195 -14.08 4.14 -17.93
CA GLY A 195 -14.05 4.36 -19.37
C GLY A 195 -12.73 4.95 -19.91
N LYS A 196 -12.06 5.86 -19.20
CA LYS A 196 -10.85 6.53 -19.74
C LYS A 196 -9.59 5.67 -19.60
N THR A 197 -9.48 4.91 -18.52
CA THR A 197 -8.28 4.12 -18.18
C THR A 197 -8.47 2.62 -18.37
N ASP A 198 -9.69 2.15 -18.64
CA ASP A 198 -10.07 0.74 -18.79
C ASP A 198 -9.16 -0.02 -19.76
N LYS A 199 -8.79 0.59 -20.88
CA LYS A 199 -7.87 -0.01 -21.84
C LYS A 199 -6.54 -0.46 -21.20
N TYR A 200 -6.01 0.30 -20.24
CA TYR A 200 -4.75 -0.05 -19.56
C TYR A 200 -4.92 -1.20 -18.58
N PHE A 201 -6.07 -1.33 -17.94
CA PHE A 201 -6.42 -2.50 -17.14
C PHE A 201 -6.53 -3.76 -18.02
N HIS A 202 -7.16 -3.65 -19.19
CA HIS A 202 -7.29 -4.77 -20.11
C HIS A 202 -5.96 -5.20 -20.73
N GLU A 203 -5.10 -4.24 -21.09
CA GLU A 203 -3.76 -4.50 -21.64
C GLU A 203 -2.78 -5.13 -20.63
N ALA A 204 -2.95 -4.87 -19.34
CA ALA A 204 -2.03 -5.35 -18.31
C ALA A 204 -2.24 -6.82 -17.97
N ASP A 205 -1.15 -7.57 -17.77
CA ASP A 205 -1.20 -8.89 -17.14
C ASP A 205 -1.39 -8.76 -15.62
N ILE A 206 -0.73 -7.73 -15.05
CA ILE A 206 -0.69 -7.47 -13.61
C ILE A 206 -1.16 -6.04 -13.35
N ILE A 207 -2.11 -5.89 -12.44
CA ILE A 207 -2.56 -4.60 -11.92
C ILE A 207 -1.87 -4.41 -10.58
N ALA A 208 -1.24 -3.26 -10.37
CA ALA A 208 -0.51 -2.98 -9.14
C ALA A 208 -0.78 -1.57 -8.63
N GLY A 209 -0.63 -1.37 -7.32
CA GLY A 209 -0.86 -0.05 -6.74
C GLY A 209 -1.49 -0.08 -5.36
N ASP A 210 -1.89 1.10 -4.91
CA ASP A 210 -2.68 1.22 -3.70
C ASP A 210 -4.11 0.68 -3.89
N PHE A 211 -4.58 -0.10 -2.93
CA PHE A 211 -5.84 -0.83 -3.02
C PHE A 211 -7.05 0.11 -3.14
N HIS A 212 -7.03 1.29 -2.50
CA HIS A 212 -8.16 2.22 -2.60
C HIS A 212 -8.28 2.80 -4.00
N TYR A 213 -7.15 3.12 -4.64
CA TYR A 213 -7.13 3.54 -6.03
C TYR A 213 -7.57 2.43 -6.98
N ILE A 214 -7.09 1.21 -6.75
CA ILE A 214 -7.55 0.03 -7.49
C ILE A 214 -9.05 -0.10 -7.35
N LYS A 215 -9.59 -0.17 -6.12
CA LYS A 215 -11.01 -0.37 -5.85
C LYS A 215 -11.90 0.66 -6.55
N ARG A 216 -11.45 1.92 -6.61
CA ARG A 216 -12.16 3.01 -7.28
C ARG A 216 -12.17 2.90 -8.81
N HIS A 217 -11.07 2.43 -9.41
CA HIS A 217 -10.87 2.49 -10.87
C HIS A 217 -10.98 1.13 -11.57
N LEU A 218 -10.99 0.02 -10.83
CA LEU A 218 -11.00 -1.32 -11.40
C LEU A 218 -12.29 -1.54 -12.23
N PRO A 219 -12.18 -1.94 -13.51
CA PRO A 219 -13.36 -2.21 -14.34
C PRO A 219 -14.15 -3.44 -13.85
N SER A 220 -15.29 -3.71 -14.49
CA SER A 220 -16.11 -4.89 -14.17
C SER A 220 -15.46 -6.20 -14.59
N ASP A 221 -14.83 -6.24 -15.76
CA ASP A 221 -14.14 -7.43 -16.26
C ASP A 221 -12.65 -7.40 -15.91
N THR A 222 -12.26 -8.27 -14.98
CA THR A 222 -10.87 -8.48 -14.60
C THR A 222 -10.46 -9.96 -14.63
N LYS A 223 -11.15 -10.76 -15.46
CA LYS A 223 -10.90 -12.21 -15.54
C LYS A 223 -9.43 -12.49 -15.86
N GLY A 224 -8.84 -13.39 -15.08
CA GLY A 224 -7.47 -13.86 -15.30
C GLY A 224 -6.36 -12.90 -14.83
N LYS A 225 -6.70 -11.69 -14.35
CA LYS A 225 -5.72 -10.68 -13.92
C LYS A 225 -5.13 -11.04 -12.55
N ILE A 226 -3.87 -10.64 -12.36
CA ILE A 226 -3.21 -10.70 -11.06
C ILE A 226 -3.20 -9.30 -10.46
N LEU A 227 -3.55 -9.21 -9.19
CA LEU A 227 -3.55 -7.96 -8.44
C LEU A 227 -2.42 -7.96 -7.41
N VAL A 228 -1.56 -6.95 -7.45
CA VAL A 228 -0.46 -6.75 -6.49
C VAL A 228 -0.69 -5.45 -5.73
N THR A 229 -0.98 -5.54 -4.43
CA THR A 229 -1.43 -4.36 -3.68
C THR A 229 -0.95 -4.37 -2.22
N ASN A 230 -1.40 -3.42 -1.42
CA ASN A 230 -1.09 -3.28 -0.01
C ASN A 230 -2.16 -3.95 0.87
N THR A 231 -2.69 -3.19 1.82
CA THR A 231 -3.59 -3.68 2.85
C THR A 231 -4.99 -3.90 2.33
N VAL A 232 -5.45 -5.15 2.40
CA VAL A 232 -6.83 -5.58 2.15
C VAL A 232 -7.50 -6.03 3.45
N THR A 233 -8.82 -5.91 3.53
CA THR A 233 -9.67 -6.55 4.54
C THR A 233 -10.30 -7.84 3.99
N GLU A 234 -10.93 -8.66 4.84
CA GLU A 234 -11.67 -9.84 4.38
C GLU A 234 -12.76 -9.49 3.36
N GLY A 235 -13.50 -8.39 3.60
CA GLY A 235 -14.51 -7.90 2.67
C GLY A 235 -13.93 -7.47 1.31
N ASP A 236 -12.72 -6.92 1.31
CA ASP A 236 -12.01 -6.57 0.08
C ASP A 236 -11.59 -7.83 -0.71
N VAL A 237 -11.15 -8.88 -0.01
CA VAL A 237 -10.83 -10.18 -0.63
C VAL A 237 -12.08 -10.80 -1.27
N GLN A 238 -13.23 -10.73 -0.60
CA GLN A 238 -14.50 -11.19 -1.16
C GLN A 238 -14.90 -10.36 -2.39
N TRP A 239 -14.78 -9.03 -2.32
CA TRP A 239 -15.06 -8.16 -3.46
C TRP A 239 -14.19 -8.47 -4.69
N LEU A 240 -12.90 -8.76 -4.47
CA LEU A 240 -11.99 -9.17 -5.55
C LEU A 240 -12.35 -10.52 -6.17
N ARG A 241 -12.83 -11.47 -5.34
CA ARG A 241 -13.37 -12.75 -5.82
C ARG A 241 -14.57 -12.54 -6.75
N ASP A 242 -15.48 -11.63 -6.38
CA ASP A 242 -16.66 -11.32 -7.20
C ASP A 242 -16.31 -10.56 -8.50
N LYS A 243 -15.13 -9.95 -8.57
CA LYS A 243 -14.55 -9.34 -9.79
C LYS A 243 -13.80 -10.32 -10.70
N ASN A 244 -13.76 -11.62 -10.35
CA ASN A 244 -13.03 -12.66 -11.10
C ASN A 244 -11.53 -12.40 -11.23
N ILE A 245 -10.92 -11.71 -10.27
CA ILE A 245 -9.46 -11.64 -10.16
C ILE A 245 -8.92 -13.05 -9.98
N LYS A 246 -7.82 -13.40 -10.63
CA LYS A 246 -7.22 -14.73 -10.55
C LYS A 246 -6.39 -14.90 -9.28
N THR A 247 -5.52 -13.93 -9.02
CA THR A 247 -4.60 -13.98 -7.89
C THR A 247 -4.50 -12.62 -7.23
N LEU A 248 -4.63 -12.58 -5.92
CA LEU A 248 -4.29 -11.42 -5.09
C LEU A 248 -2.96 -11.68 -4.39
N ILE A 249 -2.07 -10.70 -4.49
CA ILE A 249 -0.78 -10.68 -3.81
C ILE A 249 -0.70 -9.38 -3.01
N THR A 250 -0.44 -9.46 -1.70
CA THR A 250 -0.26 -8.26 -0.87
C THR A 250 1.16 -8.10 -0.39
N THR A 251 1.62 -6.85 -0.26
CA THR A 251 2.98 -6.53 0.19
C THR A 251 3.30 -7.04 1.61
N THR A 252 2.27 -7.24 2.44
CA THR A 252 2.38 -7.74 3.80
C THR A 252 1.54 -9.02 3.99
N PRO A 253 1.91 -9.94 4.91
CA PRO A 253 1.17 -11.17 5.19
C PRO A 253 -0.20 -10.88 5.80
N ASP A 254 -1.00 -11.94 5.93
CA ASP A 254 -2.20 -11.94 6.74
C ASP A 254 -1.82 -12.13 8.23
N LEU A 255 -2.15 -11.15 9.06
CA LEU A 255 -1.98 -11.17 10.51
C LEU A 255 -3.36 -11.13 11.17
N SER A 256 -3.96 -12.31 11.37
CA SER A 256 -5.28 -12.52 12.00
C SER A 256 -6.48 -12.01 11.18
N GLY A 257 -6.55 -12.41 9.91
CA GLY A 257 -7.63 -12.07 8.97
C GLY A 257 -7.35 -10.79 8.16
N ARG A 258 -6.21 -10.14 8.39
CA ARG A 258 -5.89 -8.87 7.75
C ARG A 258 -4.40 -8.57 7.59
N SER A 259 -4.06 -7.94 6.47
CA SER A 259 -2.73 -7.35 6.26
C SER A 259 -2.59 -5.99 6.94
N PHE A 260 -1.48 -5.73 7.62
CA PHE A 260 -1.17 -4.39 8.12
C PHE A 260 -0.42 -3.56 7.06
N GLY A 261 -0.51 -2.22 7.15
CA GLY A 261 0.19 -1.33 6.22
C GLY A 261 1.68 -1.20 6.55
N CYS A 262 2.49 -0.73 5.60
CA CYS A 262 3.94 -0.58 5.78
C CYS A 262 4.30 0.28 6.99
N ASN A 263 3.51 1.31 7.34
CA ASN A 263 3.78 2.14 8.54
C ASN A 263 3.71 1.34 9.85
N VAL A 264 2.83 0.34 9.94
CA VAL A 264 2.69 -0.51 11.12
C VAL A 264 3.87 -1.46 11.22
N ILE A 265 4.22 -2.10 10.10
CA ILE A 265 5.32 -3.07 10.04
C ILE A 265 6.67 -2.37 10.25
N GLU A 266 6.82 -1.14 9.73
CA GLU A 266 8.01 -0.32 9.97
C GLU A 266 8.09 0.06 11.44
N ALA A 267 6.98 0.47 12.07
CA ALA A 267 6.96 0.79 13.49
C ALA A 267 7.27 -0.44 14.36
N LEU A 268 6.80 -1.63 13.97
CA LEU A 268 7.20 -2.90 14.58
C LEU A 268 8.69 -3.15 14.44
N ALA A 269 9.25 -2.99 13.24
CA ALA A 269 10.69 -3.13 13.00
C ALA A 269 11.50 -2.15 13.85
N VAL A 270 11.11 -0.87 13.91
CA VAL A 270 11.75 0.15 14.77
C VAL A 270 11.72 -0.27 16.24
N ALA A 271 10.55 -0.68 16.75
CA ALA A 271 10.38 -1.10 18.13
C ALA A 271 11.25 -2.32 18.49
N MET A 272 11.47 -3.23 17.53
CA MET A 272 12.26 -4.46 17.72
C MET A 272 13.76 -4.26 17.51
N ILE A 273 14.16 -3.46 16.52
CA ILE A 273 15.55 -3.16 16.21
C ILE A 273 16.15 -2.25 17.29
N GLY A 274 15.36 -1.37 17.89
CA GLY A 274 15.80 -0.50 18.98
C GLY A 274 16.78 0.61 18.57
N LYS A 275 16.82 0.94 17.27
CA LYS A 275 17.57 2.08 16.72
C LYS A 275 16.62 3.25 16.46
N ASN A 276 17.16 4.47 16.35
CA ASN A 276 16.37 5.57 15.81
C ASN A 276 15.98 5.25 14.36
N PRO A 277 14.77 5.60 13.90
CA PRO A 277 14.34 5.33 12.53
C PRO A 277 15.31 5.85 11.45
N ASP A 278 15.93 7.01 11.69
CA ASP A 278 16.89 7.62 10.75
C ASP A 278 18.21 6.83 10.61
N ASP A 279 18.51 5.94 11.57
CA ASP A 279 19.69 5.07 11.59
C ASP A 279 19.39 3.66 11.06
N ILE A 280 18.15 3.36 10.63
CA ILE A 280 17.76 2.05 10.11
C ILE A 280 17.84 2.06 8.58
N SER A 281 18.70 1.22 8.03
CA SER A 281 18.86 1.07 6.59
C SER A 281 17.79 0.15 5.97
N GLY A 282 17.66 0.19 4.64
CA GLY A 282 16.83 -0.79 3.92
C GLY A 282 17.28 -2.24 4.16
N GLU A 283 18.58 -2.48 4.32
CA GLU A 283 19.11 -3.81 4.62
C GLU A 283 18.76 -4.27 6.04
N ASP A 284 18.79 -3.36 7.03
CA ASP A 284 18.32 -3.66 8.39
C ASP A 284 16.85 -4.10 8.36
N TYR A 285 15.99 -3.42 7.60
CA TYR A 285 14.60 -3.80 7.42
C TYR A 285 14.44 -5.17 6.76
N LEU A 286 15.12 -5.42 5.63
CA LEU A 286 15.04 -6.71 4.95
C LEU A 286 15.55 -7.85 5.83
N LYS A 287 16.62 -7.63 6.60
CA LYS A 287 17.12 -8.60 7.57
C LYS A 287 16.08 -8.91 8.64
N PHE A 288 15.46 -7.88 9.22
CA PHE A 288 14.37 -8.06 10.19
C PHE A 288 13.20 -8.85 9.59
N LEU A 289 12.74 -8.50 8.38
CA LEU A 289 11.63 -9.19 7.72
C LEU A 289 11.94 -10.67 7.42
N ASN A 290 13.16 -10.98 7.01
CA ASN A 290 13.61 -12.37 6.81
C ASN A 290 13.63 -13.14 8.15
N GLU A 291 14.08 -12.49 9.22
CA GLU A 291 14.15 -13.05 10.56
C GLU A 291 12.78 -13.43 11.15
N ILE A 292 11.70 -12.83 10.65
CA ILE A 292 10.33 -13.07 11.07
C ILE A 292 9.53 -13.92 10.05
N ASP A 293 10.20 -14.46 9.03
CA ASP A 293 9.61 -15.13 7.87
C ASP A 293 8.44 -14.32 7.25
N PHE A 294 8.64 -13.01 7.10
CA PHE A 294 7.63 -12.09 6.61
C PHE A 294 7.38 -12.27 5.12
N LYS A 295 6.42 -13.12 4.78
CA LYS A 295 6.09 -13.41 3.38
C LYS A 295 4.87 -12.62 2.90
N PRO A 296 4.84 -12.23 1.61
CA PRO A 296 3.63 -11.71 0.98
C PRO A 296 2.46 -12.68 1.14
N ARG A 297 1.23 -12.17 1.33
CA ARG A 297 0.03 -13.00 1.22
C ARG A 297 -0.22 -13.30 -0.25
N VAL A 298 -0.52 -14.56 -0.57
CA VAL A 298 -0.97 -14.97 -1.90
C VAL A 298 -2.32 -15.66 -1.77
N VAL A 299 -3.31 -15.20 -2.51
CA VAL A 299 -4.64 -15.81 -2.58
C VAL A 299 -4.96 -16.10 -4.04
N GLU A 300 -5.05 -17.37 -4.38
CA GLU A 300 -5.58 -17.81 -5.67
C GLU A 300 -7.09 -17.98 -5.56
N PHE A 301 -7.83 -17.28 -6.41
CA PHE A 301 -9.27 -17.44 -6.51
C PHE A 301 -9.56 -18.55 -7.52
N LYS A 302 -10.41 -19.51 -7.13
CA LYS A 302 -10.93 -20.51 -8.07
C LYS A 302 -11.85 -19.80 -9.07
N GLU A 303 -11.74 -20.15 -10.35
CA GLU A 303 -12.74 -19.73 -11.33
C GLU A 303 -14.11 -20.24 -10.86
N LYS A 304 -15.13 -19.37 -10.86
CA LYS A 304 -16.51 -19.84 -10.79
C LYS A 304 -16.68 -20.74 -12.02
N ALA A 305 -16.99 -22.03 -11.81
CA ALA A 305 -17.39 -22.88 -12.91
C ALA A 305 -18.53 -22.18 -13.63
N ASP A 306 -18.46 -22.05 -14.95
CA ASP A 306 -19.59 -21.58 -15.74
C ASP A 306 -20.74 -22.54 -15.41
N GLU A 307 -21.71 -22.07 -14.61
CA GLU A 307 -22.98 -22.77 -14.42
C GLU A 307 -23.65 -22.77 -15.78
N TYR A 308 -23.35 -23.79 -16.59
CA TYR A 308 -24.15 -24.14 -17.74
C TYR A 308 -25.55 -24.44 -17.21
N ASP A 309 -26.47 -23.58 -17.59
CA ASP A 309 -27.90 -23.71 -17.42
C ASP A 309 -28.36 -25.01 -18.10
N ASP A 310 -28.45 -26.09 -17.31
CA ASP A 310 -29.01 -27.38 -17.71
C ASP A 310 -30.57 -27.37 -17.74
N SER A 311 -31.20 -26.19 -17.90
CA SER A 311 -32.67 -26.10 -18.06
C SER A 311 -33.18 -26.45 -19.46
N LEU A 312 -32.35 -27.02 -20.33
CA LEU A 312 -32.78 -27.59 -21.61
C LEU A 312 -32.45 -29.09 -21.69
N SER A 313 -33.14 -29.90 -20.88
CA SER A 313 -33.42 -31.28 -21.28
C SER A 313 -34.77 -31.78 -20.75
N LEU A 314 -35.73 -31.81 -21.69
CA LEU A 314 -36.96 -32.61 -21.82
C LEU A 314 -38.08 -32.44 -20.78
#